data_AF-A0A090WKU5-F1
#
_entry.id   AF-A0A090WKU5-F1
#
_cell.length_a   1.000
_cell.length_b   1.000
_cell.length_c   1.000
_cell.angle_alpha   90.00
_cell.angle_beta   90.00
_cell.angle_gamma   90.00
#
_symmetry.space_group_name_H-M   'P 1'
#
loop_
_entity.id
_entity.type
_entity.pdbx_description
1 polymer ?
#
loop_
_entity_poly.entity_id
_entity_poly.type
_entity_poly.pdbx_seq_one_letter_code
_entity_poly.pdbx_strand_id
1 'polypeptide(L)'
;MSLFLGSVFIAFFTVLGFGDDRLAGYLSGELQADTRFRWDFLFYSSFPVFAGWFFIFKKKFNDIFYFQVYNVYLICNSFWILVIRANFSNRFAYLSWFIMAFIIIYPLLKKQILRINK
;
A
#
# COMPACT_ATOMS: atom_id res chain seq x y z
N MET A 1 21.36 4.82 6.22
CA MET A 1 20.27 5.79 5.97
C MET A 1 18.89 5.31 6.47
N SER A 2 18.80 4.35 7.41
CA SER A 2 17.53 3.82 7.95
C SER A 2 17.24 4.19 9.42
N LEU A 3 18.18 4.87 10.09
CA LEU A 3 18.08 5.29 11.50
C LEU A 3 17.29 6.58 11.68
N PHE A 4 17.45 7.57 10.79
CA PHE A 4 16.84 8.89 10.96
C PHE A 4 15.33 8.93 10.71
N LEU A 5 14.81 8.09 9.80
CA LEU A 5 13.36 8.06 9.52
C LEU A 5 12.55 7.36 10.62
N GLY A 6 13.14 6.41 11.36
CA GLY A 6 12.45 5.72 12.44
C GLY A 6 12.02 6.68 13.56
N SER A 7 12.91 7.60 13.93
CA SER A 7 12.66 8.62 14.97
C SER A 7 11.56 9.61 14.58
N VAL A 8 11.48 9.99 13.30
CA VAL A 8 10.45 10.92 12.79
C VAL A 8 9.07 10.27 12.79
N PHE A 9 8.98 8.98 12.46
CA PHE A 9 7.71 8.25 12.51
C PHE A 9 7.20 8.06 13.93
N ILE A 10 8.10 7.74 14.88
CA ILE A 10 7.73 7.64 16.30
C ILE A 10 7.15 8.98 16.77
N ALA A 11 7.82 10.10 16.48
CA ALA A 11 7.33 11.43 16.85
C ALA A 11 5.96 11.76 16.22
N PHE A 12 5.73 11.38 14.95
CA PHE A 12 4.44 11.60 14.28
C PHE A 12 3.29 10.82 14.94
N PHE A 13 3.51 9.55 15.30
CA PHE A 13 2.48 8.73 15.97
C PHE A 13 2.24 9.16 17.42
N THR A 14 3.27 9.67 18.12
CA THR A 14 3.13 10.28 19.45
C THR A 14 2.28 11.56 19.41
N VAL A 15 2.51 12.44 18.43
CA VAL A 15 1.74 13.70 18.26
C VAL A 15 0.28 13.43 17.90
N LEU A 16 -0.02 12.35 17.17
CA LEU A 16 -1.39 11.93 16.86
C LEU A 16 -2.17 11.32 18.05
N GLY A 17 -1.58 11.28 19.25
CA GLY A 17 -2.28 10.84 20.47
C GLY A 17 -2.32 9.31 20.67
N PHE A 18 -1.55 8.54 19.89
CA PHE A 18 -1.41 7.09 20.05
C PHE A 18 -0.29 6.68 21.03
N GLY A 19 0.33 7.66 21.72
CA GLY A 19 1.45 7.50 22.63
C GLY A 19 1.08 6.91 23.99
N ASP A 20 0.36 5.79 24.00
CA ASP A 20 0.07 5.02 25.21
C ASP A 20 1.17 3.96 25.40
N ASP A 21 1.59 3.70 26.64
CA ASP A 21 2.75 2.83 26.99
C ASP A 21 2.67 1.41 26.39
N ARG A 22 1.47 0.95 26.01
CA ARG A 22 1.26 -0.31 25.29
C ARG A 22 1.76 -0.25 23.84
N LEU A 23 1.54 0.86 23.14
CA LEU A 23 2.03 1.05 21.76
C LEU A 23 3.55 1.12 21.74
N ALA A 24 4.14 1.78 22.75
CA ALA A 24 5.57 1.76 22.98
C ALA A 24 6.07 0.32 23.18
N GLY A 25 5.40 -0.49 24.00
CA GLY A 25 5.71 -1.92 24.18
C GLY A 25 5.58 -2.77 22.91
N TYR A 26 4.63 -2.49 22.01
CA TYR A 26 4.52 -3.16 20.70
C TYR A 26 5.60 -2.73 19.69
N LEU A 27 6.17 -1.54 19.88
CA LEU A 27 7.25 -0.96 19.06
C LEU A 27 8.65 -1.24 19.64
N SER A 28 8.77 -1.44 20.96
CA SER A 28 10.03 -1.63 21.69
C SER A 28 10.27 -3.07 22.14
N GLY A 29 9.21 -3.87 22.28
CA GLY A 29 9.27 -5.29 22.59
C GLY A 29 9.80 -6.05 21.38
N GLU A 30 11.08 -6.40 21.44
CA GLU A 30 11.82 -7.14 20.41
C GLU A 30 12.11 -6.34 19.14
N LEU A 31 13.03 -5.37 19.28
CA LEU A 31 14.04 -5.12 18.24
C LEU A 31 14.94 -6.37 18.09
N GLN A 32 14.34 -7.54 17.82
CA GLN A 32 15.06 -8.71 17.38
C GLN A 32 15.70 -8.37 16.03
N ALA A 33 17.00 -8.60 16.01
CA ALA A 33 17.93 -8.49 14.91
C ALA A 33 17.30 -8.78 13.53
N ASP A 34 17.66 -7.93 12.56
CA ASP A 34 17.53 -8.17 11.11
C ASP A 34 16.18 -7.92 10.40
N THR A 35 15.43 -6.88 10.76
CA THR A 35 14.43 -6.30 9.82
C THR A 35 15.11 -5.40 8.78
N ARG A 36 15.87 -6.00 7.86
CA ARG A 36 16.26 -5.34 6.60
C ARG A 36 15.01 -4.78 5.94
N PHE A 37 15.05 -3.51 5.57
CA PHE A 37 13.92 -2.86 4.90
C PHE A 37 13.56 -3.66 3.64
N ARG A 38 12.29 -4.03 3.52
CA ARG A 38 11.79 -4.94 2.49
C ARG A 38 11.57 -4.24 1.15
N TRP A 39 12.69 -3.87 0.52
CA TRP A 39 12.71 -3.24 -0.80
C TRP A 39 12.06 -4.11 -1.88
N ASP A 40 12.13 -5.44 -1.73
CA ASP A 40 11.44 -6.43 -2.53
C ASP A 40 9.93 -6.15 -2.59
N PHE A 41 9.33 -5.89 -1.43
CA PHE A 41 7.90 -5.63 -1.34
C PHE A 41 7.51 -4.24 -1.79
N LEU A 42 8.34 -3.22 -1.53
CA LEU A 42 8.09 -1.87 -2.04
C LEU A 42 8.10 -1.86 -3.57
N PHE A 43 9.04 -2.57 -4.18
CA PHE A 43 9.10 -2.70 -5.63
C PHE A 43 7.90 -3.47 -6.17
N TYR A 44 7.52 -4.58 -5.53
CA TYR A 44 6.35 -5.35 -5.92
C TYR A 44 5.04 -4.52 -5.87
N SER A 45 4.82 -3.76 -4.80
CA SER A 45 3.62 -2.92 -4.67
C SER A 45 3.64 -1.65 -5.56
N SER A 46 4.74 -1.35 -6.24
CA SER A 46 4.81 -0.24 -7.20
C SER A 46 4.14 -0.57 -8.55
N PHE A 47 4.07 -1.85 -8.92
CA PHE A 47 3.46 -2.30 -10.17
C PHE A 47 2.00 -1.86 -10.37
N PRO A 48 1.07 -2.06 -9.43
CA PRO A 48 -0.32 -1.61 -9.56
C PRO A 48 -0.45 -0.08 -9.60
N VAL A 49 0.46 0.66 -8.97
CA VAL A 49 0.52 2.13 -9.11
C VAL A 49 0.81 2.50 -10.56
N PHE A 50 1.81 1.86 -11.15
CA PHE A 50 2.15 2.05 -12.56
C PHE A 50 1.02 1.61 -13.50
N ALA A 51 0.40 0.45 -13.23
CA ALA A 51 -0.72 -0.06 -14.02
C ALA A 51 -1.92 0.90 -13.98
N GLY A 52 -2.31 1.37 -12.80
CA GLY A 52 -3.40 2.34 -12.65
C GLY A 52 -3.10 3.65 -13.38
N TRP A 53 -1.88 4.18 -13.26
CA TRP A 53 -1.44 5.34 -14.05
C TRP A 53 -1.56 5.10 -15.56
N PHE A 54 -1.13 3.93 -16.05
CA PHE A 54 -1.23 3.60 -17.47
C PHE A 54 -2.70 3.53 -17.95
N PHE A 55 -3.59 2.88 -17.20
CA PHE A 55 -4.99 2.75 -17.61
C PHE A 55 -5.75 4.09 -17.53
N ILE A 56 -5.53 4.88 -16.48
CA ILE A 56 -6.20 6.18 -16.30
C ILE A 56 -5.69 7.19 -17.33
N PHE A 57 -4.37 7.41 -17.42
CA PHE A 57 -3.83 8.51 -18.21
C PHE A 57 -3.55 8.13 -19.68
N LYS A 58 -2.98 6.94 -19.95
CA LYS A 58 -2.65 6.54 -21.33
C LYS A 58 -3.85 5.94 -22.07
N LYS A 59 -4.66 5.12 -21.39
CA LYS A 59 -5.86 4.51 -21.99
C LYS A 59 -7.13 5.35 -21.81
N LYS A 60 -7.08 6.46 -21.06
CA LYS A 60 -8.23 7.35 -20.78
C LYS A 60 -9.45 6.56 -20.27
N PHE A 61 -9.20 5.57 -19.41
CA PHE A 61 -10.25 4.74 -18.85
C PHE A 61 -10.99 5.52 -17.75
N ASN A 62 -12.03 6.24 -18.15
CA ASN A 62 -12.85 7.07 -17.25
C ASN A 62 -13.97 6.24 -16.63
N ASP A 63 -13.62 5.44 -15.63
CA ASP A 63 -14.58 4.67 -14.84
C ASP A 63 -14.51 5.06 -13.37
N ILE A 64 -15.65 5.48 -12.80
CA ILE A 64 -15.74 5.98 -11.43
C ILE A 64 -15.37 4.88 -10.42
N PHE A 65 -15.83 3.65 -10.65
CA PHE A 65 -15.56 2.53 -9.75
C PHE A 65 -14.07 2.17 -9.78
N TYR A 66 -13.46 2.12 -10.97
CA TYR A 66 -12.02 1.89 -11.10
C TYR A 66 -11.19 2.96 -10.38
N PHE A 67 -11.59 4.23 -10.51
CA PHE A 67 -10.90 5.33 -9.83
C PHE A 67 -11.00 5.22 -8.31
N GLN A 68 -12.16 4.83 -7.78
CA GLN A 68 -12.34 4.56 -6.35
C GLN A 68 -11.45 3.41 -5.86
N VAL A 69 -11.46 2.26 -6.57
CA VAL A 69 -10.62 1.11 -6.22
C VAL A 69 -9.13 1.46 -6.26
N TYR A 70 -8.70 2.22 -7.26
CA TYR A 70 -7.33 2.70 -7.38
C TYR A 70 -6.93 3.63 -6.21
N ASN A 71 -7.79 4.56 -5.81
CA ASN A 71 -7.51 5.44 -4.68
C ASN A 71 -7.45 4.68 -3.35
N VAL A 72 -8.36 3.72 -3.13
CA VAL A 72 -8.31 2.85 -1.94
C VAL A 72 -7.00 2.08 -1.89
N TYR A 73 -6.56 1.53 -3.03
CA TYR A 73 -5.25 0.88 -3.11
C TYR A 73 -4.10 1.81 -2.73
N LEU A 74 -4.07 3.04 -3.28
CA LEU A 74 -3.02 4.01 -2.99
C LEU A 74 -2.96 4.36 -1.50
N ILE A 75 -4.11 4.57 -0.87
CA ILE A 75 -4.20 4.86 0.58
C ILE A 75 -3.71 3.66 1.38
N CYS A 76 -4.20 2.44 1.09
CA CYS A 76 -3.80 1.23 1.79
C CYS A 76 -2.31 0.92 1.60
N ASN A 77 -1.78 1.03 0.37
CA ASN A 77 -0.37 0.79 0.07
C ASN A 77 0.53 1.82 0.75
N SER A 78 0.15 3.10 0.70
CA SER A 78 0.91 4.16 1.37
C SER A 78 0.92 3.96 2.88
N PHE A 79 -0.25 3.69 3.48
CA PHE A 79 -0.36 3.39 4.91
C PHE A 79 0.47 2.17 5.30
N TRP A 80 0.40 1.09 4.52
CA TRP A 80 1.17 -0.12 4.77
C TRP A 80 2.69 0.14 4.76
N ILE A 81 3.20 0.93 3.82
CA ILE A 81 4.62 1.32 3.77
C ILE A 81 5.05 2.05 5.05
N LEU A 82 4.17 2.89 5.63
CA LEU A 82 4.46 3.59 6.90
C LEU A 82 4.56 2.62 8.08
N VAL A 83 3.70 1.60 8.12
CA VAL A 83 3.63 0.64 9.23
C VAL A 83 4.41 -0.66 8.97
N ILE A 84 5.26 -0.71 7.94
CA ILE A 84 5.91 -1.95 7.48
C ILE A 84 6.73 -2.66 8.57
N ARG A 85 7.25 -1.90 9.55
CA ARG A 85 8.03 -2.41 10.70
C ARG A 85 7.19 -2.73 11.94
N ALA A 86 5.91 -2.39 11.95
CA ALA A 86 5.03 -2.68 13.08
C ALA A 86 4.60 -4.15 13.07
N ASN A 87 4.45 -4.73 14.27
CA ASN A 87 3.82 -6.04 14.42
C ASN A 87 2.41 -6.01 13.79
N PHE A 88 2.04 -7.07 13.05
CA PHE A 88 0.81 -7.20 12.22
C PHE A 88 0.78 -6.51 10.85
N SER A 89 1.85 -5.83 10.40
CA SER A 89 1.92 -5.17 9.09
C SER A 89 1.61 -6.09 7.89
N ASN A 90 1.94 -7.38 8.01
CA ASN A 90 1.68 -8.39 6.97
C ASN A 90 0.20 -8.50 6.59
N ARG A 91 -0.73 -8.25 7.54
CA ARG A 91 -2.18 -8.32 7.25
C ARG A 91 -2.64 -7.20 6.32
N PHE A 92 -2.08 -6.01 6.47
CA PHE A 92 -2.33 -4.88 5.59
C PHE A 92 -1.66 -5.08 4.22
N ALA A 93 -0.51 -5.76 4.15
CA ALA A 93 0.13 -6.13 2.89
C ALA A 93 -0.81 -6.99 2.02
N TYR A 94 -1.40 -8.03 2.61
CA TYR A 94 -2.32 -8.92 1.90
C TYR A 94 -3.54 -8.19 1.37
N LEU A 95 -4.08 -7.22 2.12
CA LEU A 95 -5.18 -6.40 1.64
C LEU A 95 -4.78 -5.56 0.41
N SER A 96 -3.61 -4.91 0.45
CA SER A 96 -3.09 -4.16 -0.69
C SER A 96 -2.90 -5.08 -1.92
N TRP A 97 -2.29 -6.25 -1.74
CA TRP A 97 -2.05 -7.20 -2.83
C TRP A 97 -3.34 -7.79 -3.40
N PHE A 98 -4.36 -7.98 -2.58
CA PHE A 98 -5.69 -8.38 -3.05
C PHE A 98 -6.30 -7.32 -3.98
N ILE A 99 -6.22 -6.04 -3.60
CA ILE A 99 -6.74 -4.93 -4.42
C ILE A 99 -5.90 -4.73 -5.69
N MET A 100 -4.59 -5.00 -5.65
CA MET A 100 -3.71 -4.97 -6.83
C MET A 100 -4.24 -5.85 -7.97
N ALA A 101 -4.75 -7.05 -7.67
CA ALA A 101 -5.34 -7.92 -8.68
C ALA A 101 -6.53 -7.26 -9.40
N PHE A 102 -7.40 -6.55 -8.64
CA PHE A 102 -8.52 -5.81 -9.23
C PHE A 102 -8.07 -4.67 -10.14
N ILE A 103 -7.03 -3.92 -9.76
CA ILE A 103 -6.49 -2.80 -10.57
C ILE A 103 -6.01 -3.28 -11.95
N ILE A 104 -5.46 -4.49 -12.02
CA ILE A 104 -4.93 -5.06 -13.26
C ILE A 104 -6.05 -5.71 -14.09
N ILE A 105 -6.89 -6.54 -13.47
CA ILE A 105 -7.87 -7.37 -14.18
C ILE A 105 -9.09 -6.54 -14.65
N TYR A 106 -9.59 -5.62 -13.83
CA TYR A 106 -10.82 -4.88 -14.12
C TYR A 106 -10.82 -4.14 -15.48
N PRO A 107 -9.82 -3.31 -15.82
CA PRO A 107 -9.80 -2.62 -17.11
C PRO A 107 -9.62 -3.57 -18.29
N LEU A 108 -8.94 -4.70 -18.11
CA LEU A 108 -8.78 -5.74 -19.13
C LEU A 108 -10.12 -6.42 -19.44
N LEU A 109 -10.84 -6.84 -18.39
CA LEU A 109 -12.14 -7.48 -18.51
C LEU A 109 -13.16 -6.56 -19.20
N LYS A 110 -13.25 -5.30 -18.74
CA LYS A 110 -14.19 -4.32 -19.31
C LYS A 110 -13.88 -4.03 -20.78
N LYS A 111 -12.59 -3.94 -21.15
CA LYS A 111 -12.18 -3.77 -22.53
C LYS A 111 -12.53 -4.99 -23.41
N GLN A 112 -12.40 -6.21 -22.90
CA GLN A 112 -12.81 -7.42 -23.63
C GLN A 112 -14.32 -7.47 -23.83
N ILE A 113 -15.12 -7.18 -22.81
CA ILE A 113 -16.58 -7.12 -22.90
C ILE A 113 -17.01 -6.06 -23.92
N LEU A 114 -16.41 -4.86 -23.90
CA LEU A 114 -16.68 -3.82 -24.88
C LEU A 114 -16.25 -4.19 -26.31
N ARG A 115 -15.29 -5.12 -26.48
CA ARG A 115 -14.88 -5.63 -27.80
C ARG A 115 -15.84 -6.70 -28.32
N ILE A 116 -16.49 -7.46 -27.45
CA ILE A 116 -17.45 -8.52 -27.85
C ILE A 116 -18.78 -7.91 -28.31
N ASN A 117 -19.18 -6.76 -27.76
CA ASN A 117 -20.42 -6.07 -28.12
C ASN A 117 -20.30 -5.12 -29.35
N LYS A 118 -19.20 -5.19 -30.10
CA LYS A 118 -19.00 -4.45 -31.36
C LYS A 118 -18.89 -5.44 -32.51
#